data_AF-A0A950SPX6-F1
#
_entry.id   AF-A0A950SPX6-F1
#
_cell.length_a   1.000
_cell.length_b   1.000
_cell.length_c   1.000
_cell.angle_alpha   90.00
_cell.angle_beta   90.00
_cell.angle_gamma   90.00
#
_symmetry.space_group_name_H-M   'P 1'
#
loop_
_entity.id
_entity.type
_entity.pdbx_description
1 polymer ?
#
loop_
_entity_poly.entity_id
_entity_poly.type
_entity_poly.pdbx_seq_one_letter_code
_entity_poly.pdbx_strand_id
1 'polypeptide(L)' 'MGAVRKYAVIDPATGKLDRRIFSDAAIYDDEMERIFGRAWLMIGHESL' A
#
# COMPACT_ATOMS: atom_id res chain seq x y z
N MET A 1 -7.19 17.05 7.20
CA MET A 1 -7.16 16.61 5.79
C MET A 1 -5.71 16.61 5.34
N GLY A 2 -5.03 15.45 5.48
CA GLY A 2 -3.63 15.30 5.09
C GLY A 2 -3.48 15.44 3.58
N ALA A 3 -2.45 16.16 3.12
CA ALA A 3 -2.19 16.37 1.71
C ALA A 3 -2.03 15.02 0.99
N VAL A 4 -2.65 14.87 -0.18
CA VAL A 4 -2.53 13.67 -1.00
C VAL A 4 -1.08 13.52 -1.45
N ARG A 5 -0.36 12.57 -0.85
CA ARG A 5 0.98 12.20 -1.28
C ARG A 5 0.88 11.30 -2.53
N LYS A 6 1.62 11.66 -3.58
CA LYS A 6 1.75 10.87 -4.81
C LYS A 6 3.07 10.11 -4.75
N TYR A 7 3.00 8.77 -4.81
CA TYR A 7 4.15 7.89 -4.75
C TYR A 7 4.63 7.51 -6.16
N ALA A 8 5.94 7.63 -6.41
CA ALA A 8 6.62 7.12 -7.59
C ALA A 8 7.66 6.09 -7.14
N VAL A 9 7.16 4.94 -6.67
CA VAL A 9 7.96 3.92 -5.95
C VAL A 9 8.27 2.69 -6.80
N ILE A 10 7.77 2.65 -8.04
CA ILE A 10 8.04 1.59 -9.02
C ILE A 10 8.52 2.27 -10.29
N ASP A 11 9.68 1.84 -10.81
CA ASP A 11 10.13 2.16 -12.16
C ASP A 11 9.72 1.01 -13.10
N PRO A 12 8.70 1.20 -13.97
CA PRO A 12 8.21 0.14 -14.84
C PRO A 12 9.19 -0.27 -15.93
N ALA A 13 10.13 0.61 -16.31
CA ALA A 13 11.08 0.35 -17.39
C ALA A 13 12.24 -0.55 -16.91
N THR A 14 12.69 -0.34 -15.67
CA THR A 14 13.80 -1.10 -15.09
C THR A 14 13.37 -2.17 -14.08
N GLY A 15 12.09 -2.17 -13.68
CA GLY A 15 11.54 -3.05 -12.65
C GLY A 15 12.07 -2.76 -11.25
N LYS A 16 12.63 -1.56 -11.01
CA LYS A 16 13.18 -1.19 -9.70
C LYS A 16 12.07 -0.71 -8.77
N LEU A 17 12.12 -1.19 -7.53
CA LEU A 17 11.24 -0.74 -6.45
C LEU A 17 12.02 0.08 -5.44
N ASP A 18 11.40 1.15 -4.96
CA ASP A 18 11.87 1.90 -3.81
C ASP A 18 11.72 1.04 -2.55
N ARG A 19 12.82 0.79 -1.83
CA ARG A 19 12.83 -0.08 -0.65
C ARG A 19 12.03 0.47 0.54
N ARG A 20 11.72 1.76 0.55
CA ARG A 20 10.96 2.39 1.65
C ARG A 20 9.55 1.83 1.78
N ILE A 21 8.96 1.31 0.70
CA ILE A 21 7.62 0.71 0.73
C ILE A 21 7.52 -0.46 1.72
N PHE A 22 8.64 -1.06 2.10
CA PHE A 22 8.67 -2.21 3.00
C PHE A 22 8.84 -1.86 4.48
N SER A 23 9.20 -0.61 4.81
CA SER A 23 9.61 -0.27 6.18
C SER A 23 9.23 1.13 6.66
N ASP A 24 8.82 2.03 5.76
CA ASP A 24 8.45 3.40 6.13
C ASP A 24 7.05 3.42 6.78
N ALA A 25 7.00 3.86 8.04
CA ALA A 25 5.77 3.92 8.81
C ALA A 25 4.72 4.86 8.21
N ALA A 26 5.13 5.98 7.61
CA ALA A 26 4.18 6.91 7.00
C ALA A 26 3.55 6.32 5.74
N ILE A 27 4.28 5.47 5.01
CA ILE A 27 3.73 4.71 3.88
C ILE A 27 2.71 3.70 4.39
N TYR A 28 3.03 2.96 5.46
CA TYR A 28 2.12 2.00 6.07
C TYR A 28 0.79 2.64 6.53
N ASP A 29 0.84 3.78 7.21
CA ASP A 29 -0.35 4.50 7.66
C ASP A 29 -1.23 4.94 6.48
N ASP A 30 -0.61 5.42 5.39
CA ASP A 30 -1.32 5.75 4.15
C ASP A 30 -1.96 4.51 3.49
N GLU A 31 -1.27 3.36 3.49
CA GLU A 31 -1.79 2.10 2.95
C GLU A 31 -3.00 1.61 3.74
N MET A 32 -2.99 1.75 5.07
CA MET A 32 -4.13 1.40 5.93
C MET A 32 -5.40 2.16 5.51
N GLU A 33 -5.32 3.47 5.29
CA GLU A 33 -6.48 4.28 4.90
C GLU A 33 -6.90 4.05 3.44
N ARG A 34 -5.92 3.96 2.52
CA ARG A 34 -6.18 4.11 1.08
C ARG A 34 -6.26 2.79 0.33
N ILE A 35 -5.63 1.74 0.86
CA ILE A 35 -5.66 0.39 0.28
C ILE A 35 -6.54 -0.50 1.13
N PHE A 36 -6.17 -0.77 2.38
CA PHE A 36 -6.88 -1.72 3.22
C PHE A 36 -8.28 -1.24 3.63
N GLY A 37 -8.46 0.08 3.81
CA GLY A 37 -9.77 0.68 4.05
C GLY A 37 -10.72 0.71 2.83
N ARG A 38 -10.25 0.32 1.64
CA ARG A 38 -11.02 0.44 0.38
C ARG A 38 -11.06 -0.83 -0.46
N ALA A 39 -10.09 -1.72 -0.32
CA ALA A 39 -9.99 -2.96 -1.06
C ALA A 39 -10.84 -4.06 -0.42
N TRP A 40 -11.19 -5.07 -1.21
CA TRP A 40 -11.78 -6.30 -0.70
C TRP A 40 -10.70 -7.14 -0.02
N LEU A 41 -10.86 -7.40 1.28
CA LEU A 41 -9.93 -8.20 2.06
C LEU A 41 -10.51 -9.60 2.25
N MET A 42 -9.65 -10.61 2.07
CA MET A 42 -10.00 -12.00 2.38
C MET A 42 -10.13 -12.16 3.89
N ILE A 43 -11.31 -12.55 4.38
CA ILE A 43 -11.57 -12.78 5.81
C ILE A 43 -11.48 -14.27 6.16
N GLY A 44 -11.98 -15.14 5.28
CA GLY A 44 -12.01 -16.58 5.51
C GLY A 44 -12.88 -17.31 4.49
N HIS A 45 -12.98 -18.62 4.67
CA HIS A 45 -13.84 -19.49 3.88
C HIS A 45 -14.83 -20.19 4.81
N GLU A 46 -16.09 -20.36 4.38
CA GLU A 46 -17.17 -20.87 5.24
C GLU A 46 -16.99 -22.33 5.68
N SER A 47 -16.14 -23.10 4.99
CA SER A 47 -15.88 -24.50 5.34
C SER A 47 -14.82 -24.71 6.43
N LEU A 48 -14.26 -23.64 7.01
CA LEU A 48 -13.24 -23.73 8.06
C LEU A 48 -13.86 -23.62 9.46
#